data_AF-A0AAD9HYK5-F1
#
_entry.id   AF-A0AAD9HYK5-F1
#
_cell.length_a   1.000
_cell.length_b   1.000
_cell.length_c   1.000
_cell.angle_alpha   90.00
_cell.angle_beta   90.00
_cell.angle_gamma   90.00
#
_symmetry.space_group_name_H-M   'P 1'
#
loop_
_entity.id
_entity.type
_entity.pdbx_description
1 polymer ?
#
loop_
_entity_poly.entity_id
_entity_poly.type
_entity_poly.pdbx_seq_one_letter_code
_entity_poly.pdbx_strand_id
1 'polypeptide(L)' 'MQPRWVSHVVAGSTGLKTRPAEIGALAVARQQTRGMKVQSSIKKRCEHCKVVRRKATKRHKGHLYIICPANPRHKQRQG' A
#
# COMPACT_ATOMS: atom_id res chain seq x y z
N MET A 1 1.75 31.95 -42.14
CA MET A 1 3.16 32.05 -41.73
C MET A 1 3.38 31.17 -40.51
N GLN A 2 4.07 30.04 -40.67
CA GLN A 2 4.51 29.19 -39.55
C GLN A 2 5.97 29.56 -39.19
N PRO A 3 6.38 29.46 -37.92
CA PRO A 3 7.77 29.18 -37.61
C PRO A 3 7.89 27.81 -36.91
N ARG A 4 8.51 26.89 -37.65
CA ARG A 4 9.14 25.66 -37.15
C ARG A 4 10.50 26.03 -36.57
N TRP A 5 10.78 25.79 -35.30
CA TRP A 5 12.18 25.62 -34.85
C TRP A 5 12.28 24.47 -33.84
N VAL A 6 12.76 23.37 -34.41
CA VAL A 6 13.18 22.09 -33.85
C VAL A 6 14.05 22.30 -32.61
N SER A 7 13.65 21.71 -31.48
CA SER A 7 14.53 21.55 -30.32
C SER A 7 15.51 20.42 -30.60
N HIS A 8 16.80 20.75 -30.63
CA HIS A 8 17.88 19.79 -30.76
C HIS A 8 18.02 18.96 -29.47
N VAL A 9 17.90 17.64 -29.59
CA VAL A 9 18.35 16.68 -28.58
C VAL A 9 19.87 16.51 -28.77
N VAL A 10 20.64 16.74 -27.71
CA VAL A 10 22.04 16.30 -27.62
C VAL A 10 22.08 15.01 -26.80
N ALA A 11 22.63 13.96 -27.40
CA ALA A 11 22.89 12.68 -26.77
C ALA A 11 24.34 12.63 -26.25
N GLY A 12 24.52 11.99 -25.09
CA GLY A 12 25.73 11.23 -24.76
C GLY A 12 26.77 11.90 -23.87
N SER A 13 26.95 11.36 -22.66
CA SER A 13 28.26 10.84 -22.23
C SER A 13 28.08 9.92 -21.02
N THR A 14 28.43 8.67 -21.25
CA THR A 14 28.49 7.57 -20.31
C THR A 14 29.62 7.79 -19.30
N GLY A 15 29.26 8.11 -18.06
CA GLY A 15 30.18 8.13 -16.92
C GLY A 15 29.88 6.98 -15.96
N LEU A 16 30.38 5.78 -16.26
CA LEU A 16 30.34 4.64 -15.34
C LEU A 16 31.40 4.87 -14.24
N LYS A 17 31.00 5.47 -13.12
CA LYS A 17 31.87 5.57 -11.93
C LYS A 17 31.51 4.44 -10.95
N THR A 18 32.49 3.56 -10.78
CA THR A 18 32.71 2.55 -9.74
C THR A 18 31.78 2.64 -8.51
N ARG A 19 30.99 1.58 -8.30
CA ARG A 19 30.21 1.38 -7.09
C ARG A 19 31.11 0.74 -6.04
N PRO A 20 31.43 1.38 -4.90
CA PRO A 20 32.06 0.68 -3.80
C PRO A 20 31.04 -0.32 -3.22
N ALA A 21 31.45 -1.57 -3.14
CA ALA A 21 30.74 -2.64 -2.47
C ALA A 21 31.01 -2.50 -0.97
N GLU A 22 30.10 -1.87 -0.22
CA GLU A 22 30.29 -1.68 1.23
C GLU A 22 29.06 -2.16 2.01
N ILE A 23 29.32 -3.22 2.76
CA ILE A 23 28.79 -3.57 4.08
C ILE A 23 27.33 -4.07 4.12
N GLY A 24 27.23 -5.33 4.55
CA GLY A 24 25.99 -6.04 4.77
C GLY A 24 25.06 -5.26 5.69
N ALA A 25 23.99 -4.72 5.10
CA ALA A 25 22.80 -4.40 5.85
C ALA A 25 22.12 -5.74 6.17
N LEU A 26 22.26 -6.21 7.41
CA LEU A 26 21.20 -7.02 8.04
C LEU A 26 19.94 -6.16 8.01
N ALA A 27 19.23 -6.22 6.89
CA ALA A 27 17.93 -5.61 6.71
C ALA A 27 16.98 -6.36 7.65
N VAL A 28 16.95 -5.93 8.92
CA VAL A 28 15.84 -6.21 9.81
C VAL A 28 14.64 -5.63 9.09
N ALA A 29 13.92 -6.50 8.37
CA ALA A 29 12.71 -6.18 7.66
C ALA A 29 11.73 -5.66 8.70
N ARG A 30 11.68 -4.33 8.86
CA ARG A 30 10.73 -3.65 9.72
C ARG A 30 9.37 -4.14 9.25
N GLN A 31 8.74 -5.02 10.02
CA GLN A 31 7.42 -5.54 9.71
C GLN A 31 6.51 -4.32 9.68
N GLN A 32 6.21 -3.87 8.47
CA GLN A 32 5.26 -2.80 8.26
C GLN A 32 4.03 -3.18 9.07
N THR A 33 3.66 -2.38 10.06
CA THR A 33 2.35 -2.47 10.71
C THR A 33 1.33 -2.16 9.62
N ARG A 34 1.01 -3.19 8.83
CA ARG A 34 0.15 -3.08 7.66
C ARG A 34 -1.20 -2.59 8.18
N GLY A 35 -1.62 -1.43 7.67
CA GLY A 35 -2.92 -0.83 7.95
C GLY A 35 -4.09 -1.74 7.53
N MET A 36 -5.30 -1.20 7.62
CA MET A 36 -6.53 -1.95 7.35
C MET A 36 -6.58 -2.46 5.90
N LYS A 37 -6.84 -3.77 5.70
CA LYS A 37 -6.91 -4.37 4.35
C LYS A 37 -8.34 -4.32 3.80
N VAL A 38 -8.54 -3.72 2.63
CA VAL A 38 -9.85 -3.74 1.93
C VAL A 38 -9.98 -5.02 1.09
N GLN A 39 -11.07 -5.77 1.25
CA GLN A 39 -11.35 -7.00 0.50
C GLN A 39 -12.83 -7.06 0.10
N SER A 40 -13.16 -7.75 -0.99
CA SER A 40 -14.54 -7.94 -1.44
C SER A 40 -15.33 -8.90 -0.54
N SER A 41 -14.67 -9.96 -0.08
CA SER A 41 -15.20 -10.92 0.89
C SER A 41 -14.35 -10.91 2.16
N ILE A 42 -15.01 -10.90 3.32
CA ILE A 42 -14.35 -10.92 4.62
C ILE A 42 -14.76 -12.15 5.41
N LYS A 43 -13.76 -12.83 5.98
CA LYS A 43 -13.91 -13.99 6.86
C LYS A 43 -13.18 -13.75 8.18
N LYS A 44 -13.69 -14.32 9.28
CA LYS A 44 -12.99 -14.33 10.57
C LYS A 44 -11.79 -15.27 10.46
N ARG A 45 -10.62 -14.81 10.91
CA ARG A 45 -9.38 -15.62 10.93
C ARG A 45 -9.03 -16.14 12.32
N CYS A 46 -9.70 -15.62 13.34
CA CYS A 46 -9.39 -15.83 14.74
C CYS A 46 -10.67 -15.74 15.58
N GLU A 47 -10.65 -16.29 16.78
CA GLU A 47 -11.79 -16.25 17.72
C GLU A 47 -12.10 -14.83 18.20
N HIS A 48 -11.06 -14.01 18.37
CA HIS A 48 -11.16 -12.61 18.78
C HIS A 48 -11.64 -11.66 17.66
N CYS A 49 -11.83 -12.16 16.44
CA CYS A 49 -12.17 -11.36 15.28
C CYS A 49 -13.69 -11.08 15.24
N LYS A 50 -14.07 -9.82 15.42
CA LYS A 50 -15.47 -9.37 15.45
C LYS A 50 -15.85 -8.68 14.15
N VAL A 51 -17.04 -9.00 13.64
CA VAL A 51 -17.62 -8.36 12.45
C VAL A 51 -18.50 -7.21 12.92
N VAL A 52 -18.23 -6.00 12.46
CA VAL A 52 -18.94 -4.78 12.86
C VAL A 52 -19.32 -3.97 11.65
N ARG A 53 -20.56 -3.47 11.59
CA ARG A 53 -21.03 -2.56 10.54
C ARG A 53 -20.88 -1.11 11.01
N ARG A 54 -20.26 -0.26 10.20
CA ARG A 54 -20.03 1.16 10.53
C ARG A 54 -20.50 2.06 9.38
N LYS A 55 -20.83 3.31 9.70
CA LYS A 55 -21.33 4.33 8.76
C LYS A 55 -22.65 3.93 8.08
N ALA A 56 -23.55 3.29 8.83
CA ALA A 56 -24.91 3.07 8.35
C ALA A 56 -25.69 4.39 8.45
N THR A 57 -26.34 4.80 7.37
CA THR A 57 -27.22 5.97 7.32
C THR A 57 -28.62 5.52 6.92
N LYS A 58 -29.63 6.39 7.03
CA LYS A 58 -31.00 6.07 6.58
C LYS A 58 -31.06 5.66 5.10
N ARG A 59 -30.14 6.16 4.28
CA ARG A 59 -30.08 5.88 2.83
C ARG A 59 -29.15 4.70 2.47
N HIS A 60 -28.15 4.38 3.28
CA HIS A 60 -27.12 3.37 2.93
C HIS A 60 -26.79 2.43 4.09
N LYS A 61 -26.63 1.13 3.80
CA LYS A 61 -26.35 0.08 4.81
C LYS A 61 -24.92 0.09 5.38
N GLY A 62 -24.08 1.07 5.04
CA GLY A 62 -22.70 1.19 5.53
C GLY A 62 -21.79 0.03 5.13
N HIS A 63 -20.56 0.03 5.66
CA HIS A 63 -19.55 -0.99 5.33
C HIS A 63 -19.34 -1.95 6.50
N LEU A 64 -19.00 -3.20 6.16
CA LEU A 64 -18.62 -4.23 7.12
C LEU A 64 -17.11 -4.15 7.39
N TYR A 65 -16.74 -4.27 8.66
CA TYR A 65 -15.36 -4.23 9.13
C TYR A 65 -15.09 -5.47 10.00
N ILE A 66 -13.87 -5.99 9.92
CA ILE A 66 -13.32 -6.92 10.90
C ILE A 66 -12.38 -6.17 11.83
N ILE A 67 -12.65 -6.27 13.12
CA ILE A 67 -11.84 -5.71 14.18
C ILE A 67 -11.29 -6.89 14.98
N CYS A 68 -10.00 -6.86 15.28
CA CYS A 68 -9.36 -7.83 16.14
C CYS A 68 -8.53 -7.06 17.19
N PRO A 69 -8.75 -7.27 18.49
CA PRO A 69 -7.94 -6.67 19.54
C PRO A 69 -6.58 -7.36 19.66
N ALA A 70 -6.53 -8.68 19.47
CA ALA A 70 -5.33 -9.50 19.68
C ALA A 70 -4.26 -9.34 18.57
N ASN A 71 -4.68 -9.08 17.32
CA ASN A 71 -3.73 -8.94 16.21
C ASN A 71 -4.21 -7.91 15.17
N PRO A 72 -3.45 -6.83 14.91
CA PRO A 72 -3.81 -5.79 13.95
C PRO A 72 -3.81 -6.28 12.48
N ARG A 73 -3.14 -7.39 12.16
CA ARG A 73 -3.08 -7.96 10.78
C ARG A 73 -4.43 -8.47 10.29
N HIS A 74 -5.38 -8.70 11.18
CA HIS A 74 -6.71 -9.19 10.83
C HIS A 74 -7.71 -8.07 10.49
N LYS A 75 -7.34 -6.80 10.70
CA LYS A 75 -8.21 -5.64 10.42
C LYS A 75 -8.52 -5.54 8.92
N GLN A 76 -9.80 -5.68 8.57
CA GLN A 76 -10.27 -5.68 7.18
C GLN A 76 -11.57 -4.89 6.97
N ARG A 77 -11.77 -4.29 5.79
CA ARG A 77 -13.03 -3.63 5.38
C ARG A 77 -13.62 -4.30 4.14
N GLN A 78 -14.94 -4.40 4.08
CA GLN A 78 -15.67 -4.87 2.89
C GLN A 78 -15.92 -3.75 1.89
N GLY A 79 -15.46 -3.99 0.66
CA GLY A 79 -15.57 -3.07 -0.46
C GLY A 79 -14.54 -1.97 -0.43
#